data_AF-A0A0B8N4A9-F1
#
_entry.id   AF-A0A0B8N4A9-F1
#
_cell.length_a   1.000
_cell.length_b   1.000
_cell.length_c   1.000
_cell.angle_alpha   90.00
_cell.angle_beta   90.00
_cell.angle_gamma   90.00
#
_symmetry.space_group_name_H-M   'P 1'
#
loop_
_entity.id
_entity.type
_entity.pdbx_description
1 polymer ?
#
loop_
_entity_poly.entity_id
_entity_poly.type
_entity_poly.pdbx_seq_one_letter_code
_entity_poly.pdbx_strand_id
1 'polypeptide(L)'
;MAESGPTFNSLAAAITQATSTISSYIDEHKLPAPSFAENGPEIYPMAPEVQFARLELLDAATDLLHLALNNHDTMVMDVLNQFEFWSAVPAGGSATYGEIVQATKLPEEVVRHILRYAFAMRLFAPVGRDSVKHTATSAYISRTPPTRTMIAHNAEEVRISDYCFPESLRRFSLGKPTLSQEINESGWASLMSTRPAAAAVAGVGVHEYLRDNYDWASLGEAKVINYVVKILENIAPHLKSGSRLVMFETVFPSLDAECKYPLPGAAMRILAATDLQMLSFANAVERTLEEWRAVIKKADERFDVWVISSSPESLRSIMRLCTN
;
A
#
# COMPACT_ATOMS: atom_id res chain seq x y z
N MET A 1 -20.35 26.86 -16.24
CA MET A 1 -20.20 25.39 -16.34
C MET A 1 -18.83 25.07 -15.79
N ALA A 2 -18.72 24.21 -14.78
CA ALA A 2 -17.41 23.81 -14.28
C ALA A 2 -16.66 23.11 -15.43
N GLU A 3 -15.46 23.59 -15.78
CA GLU A 3 -14.60 22.87 -16.72
C GLU A 3 -14.41 21.45 -16.18
N SER A 4 -14.98 20.47 -16.88
CA SER A 4 -14.82 19.07 -16.52
C SER A 4 -13.37 18.70 -16.79
N GLY A 5 -12.64 18.32 -15.74
CA GLY A 5 -11.29 17.75 -15.87
C GLY A 5 -11.28 16.48 -16.73
N PRO A 6 -10.08 15.90 -16.98
CA PRO A 6 -9.96 14.69 -17.78
C PRO A 6 -10.84 13.56 -17.21
N THR A 7 -11.45 12.80 -18.12
CA THR A 7 -12.30 11.64 -17.84
C THR A 7 -11.60 10.35 -18.28
N PHE A 8 -12.09 9.18 -17.84
CA PHE A 8 -11.59 7.89 -18.33
C PHE A 8 -11.59 7.81 -19.87
N ASN A 9 -12.66 8.27 -20.52
CA ASN A 9 -12.78 8.21 -21.99
C ASN A 9 -11.79 9.16 -22.69
N SER A 10 -11.62 10.40 -22.18
CA SER A 10 -10.68 11.34 -22.80
C SER A 10 -9.23 10.90 -22.61
N LEU A 11 -8.89 10.32 -21.46
CA LEU A 11 -7.56 9.78 -21.19
C LEU A 11 -7.28 8.54 -22.02
N ALA A 12 -8.25 7.63 -22.16
CA ALA A 12 -8.12 6.47 -23.06
C ALA A 12 -7.89 6.90 -24.51
N ALA A 13 -8.60 7.91 -25.01
CA ALA A 13 -8.39 8.45 -26.35
C ALA A 13 -6.99 9.04 -26.53
N ALA A 14 -6.47 9.77 -25.53
CA ALA A 14 -5.10 10.29 -25.55
C ALA A 14 -4.04 9.18 -25.57
N ILE A 15 -4.24 8.12 -24.79
CA ILE A 15 -3.38 6.92 -24.81
C ILE A 15 -3.39 6.28 -26.20
N THR A 16 -4.57 6.07 -26.81
CA THR A 16 -4.67 5.50 -28.16
C THR A 16 -3.94 6.36 -29.19
N GLN A 17 -4.12 7.67 -29.14
CA GLN A 17 -3.46 8.58 -30.08
C GLN A 17 -1.93 8.53 -29.96
N ALA A 18 -1.41 8.66 -28.73
CA ALA A 18 0.03 8.66 -28.47
C ALA A 18 0.69 7.31 -28.82
N THR A 19 0.06 6.19 -28.46
CA THR A 19 0.56 4.85 -28.82
C THR A 19 0.56 4.64 -30.34
N SER A 20 -0.45 5.13 -31.06
CA SER A 20 -0.48 5.04 -32.52
C SER A 20 0.72 5.76 -33.16
N THR A 21 1.05 6.97 -32.70
CA THR A 21 2.22 7.71 -33.20
C THR A 21 3.52 6.93 -32.99
N ILE A 22 3.71 6.35 -31.81
CA ILE A 22 4.90 5.57 -31.47
C ILE A 22 4.97 4.29 -32.33
N SER A 23 3.88 3.54 -32.42
CA SER A 23 3.82 2.28 -33.18
C SER A 23 4.02 2.50 -34.67
N SER A 24 3.37 3.51 -35.27
CA SER A 24 3.55 3.83 -36.70
C SER A 24 5.01 4.17 -37.01
N TYR A 25 5.68 4.95 -36.16
CA TYR A 25 7.11 5.25 -36.35
C TYR A 25 7.97 3.97 -36.31
N ILE A 26 7.73 3.09 -35.33
CA ILE A 26 8.45 1.83 -35.17
C ILE A 26 8.27 0.94 -36.41
N ASP A 27 7.05 0.81 -36.90
CA ASP A 27 6.72 -0.03 -38.06
C ASP A 27 7.33 0.52 -39.35
N GLU A 28 7.20 1.83 -39.59
CA GLU A 28 7.76 2.51 -40.77
C GLU A 28 9.28 2.37 -40.85
N HIS A 29 9.96 2.42 -39.70
CA HIS A 29 11.41 2.32 -39.60
C HIS A 29 11.90 0.89 -39.35
N LYS A 30 10.99 -0.10 -39.27
CA LYS A 30 11.30 -1.52 -39.02
C LYS A 30 12.12 -1.74 -37.75
N LEU A 31 11.80 -0.99 -36.72
CA LEU A 31 12.46 -1.06 -35.42
C LEU A 31 11.82 -2.16 -34.55
N PRO A 32 12.55 -2.75 -33.60
CA PRO A 32 11.96 -3.71 -32.66
C PRO A 32 10.91 -3.03 -31.78
N ALA A 33 9.76 -3.68 -31.59
CA ALA A 33 8.70 -3.18 -30.72
C ALA A 33 9.03 -3.39 -29.23
N PRO A 34 8.83 -2.38 -28.37
CA PRO A 34 8.91 -2.53 -26.91
C PRO A 34 7.94 -3.59 -26.39
N SER A 35 8.40 -4.43 -25.46
CA SER A 35 7.58 -5.43 -24.79
C SER A 35 8.16 -5.77 -23.42
N PHE A 36 7.40 -6.55 -22.62
CA PHE A 36 7.89 -7.09 -21.35
C PHE A 36 8.76 -8.36 -21.51
N ALA A 37 9.12 -8.75 -22.74
CA ALA A 37 10.03 -9.86 -22.98
C ALA A 37 11.46 -9.49 -22.58
N GLU A 38 12.24 -10.49 -22.14
CA GLU A 38 13.63 -10.33 -21.68
C GLU A 38 14.53 -9.63 -22.71
N ASN A 39 14.27 -9.83 -24.00
CA ASN A 39 15.01 -9.26 -25.11
C ASN A 39 14.32 -8.05 -25.79
N GLY A 40 13.41 -7.37 -25.09
CA GLY A 40 12.80 -6.13 -25.59
C GLY A 40 13.83 -5.00 -25.74
N PRO A 41 13.60 -4.03 -26.64
CA PRO A 41 14.50 -2.89 -26.81
C PRO A 41 14.59 -2.03 -25.53
N GLU A 42 15.82 -1.65 -25.16
CA GLU A 42 16.09 -0.84 -23.95
C GLU A 42 15.72 0.64 -24.11
N ILE A 43 15.76 1.16 -25.34
CA ILE A 43 15.63 2.59 -25.63
C ILE A 43 14.60 2.80 -26.74
N TYR A 44 13.75 3.81 -26.56
CA TYR A 44 12.82 4.29 -27.58
C TYR A 44 13.53 5.14 -28.64
N PRO A 45 13.03 5.21 -29.89
CA PRO A 45 13.59 6.10 -30.91
C PRO A 45 13.67 7.55 -30.40
N MET A 46 14.82 8.21 -30.59
CA MET A 46 15.07 9.58 -30.11
C MET A 46 14.43 10.66 -31.00
N ALA A 47 13.61 10.28 -31.98
CA ALA A 47 12.88 11.21 -32.82
C ALA A 47 11.95 12.09 -31.97
N PRO A 48 11.93 13.42 -32.17
CA PRO A 48 11.16 14.33 -31.33
C PRO A 48 9.68 13.94 -31.21
N GLU A 49 9.04 13.56 -32.31
CA GLU A 49 7.65 13.13 -32.36
C GLU A 49 7.37 11.89 -31.50
N VAL A 50 8.30 10.93 -31.47
CA VAL A 50 8.20 9.74 -30.60
C VAL A 50 8.38 10.12 -29.15
N GLN A 51 9.34 11.01 -28.85
CA GLN A 51 9.59 11.47 -27.48
C GLN A 51 8.41 12.29 -26.93
N PHE A 52 7.83 13.18 -27.73
CA PHE A 52 6.63 13.93 -27.34
C PHE A 52 5.44 13.00 -27.13
N ALA A 53 5.15 12.09 -28.07
CA ALA A 53 4.09 11.11 -27.91
C ALA A 53 4.30 10.22 -26.68
N ARG A 54 5.55 9.86 -26.35
CA ARG A 54 5.87 9.11 -25.14
C ARG A 54 5.55 9.88 -23.87
N LEU A 55 5.82 11.19 -23.82
CA LEU A 55 5.45 12.03 -22.68
C LEU A 55 3.93 12.17 -22.55
N GLU A 56 3.21 12.37 -23.65
CA GLU A 56 1.73 12.42 -23.64
C GLU A 56 1.11 11.09 -23.19
N LEU A 57 1.69 9.96 -23.61
CA LEU A 57 1.30 8.64 -23.15
C LEU A 57 1.50 8.50 -21.64
N LEU A 58 2.65 8.92 -21.12
CA LEU A 58 2.96 8.86 -19.70
C LEU A 58 2.01 9.73 -18.88
N ASP A 59 1.73 10.96 -19.31
CA ASP A 59 0.79 11.86 -18.64
C ASP A 59 -0.62 11.26 -18.61
N ALA A 60 -1.13 10.81 -19.77
CA ALA A 60 -2.48 10.26 -19.86
C ALA A 60 -2.63 8.95 -19.07
N ALA A 61 -1.64 8.06 -19.11
CA ALA A 61 -1.65 6.81 -18.35
C ALA A 61 -1.55 7.07 -16.85
N THR A 62 -0.71 8.01 -16.42
CA THR A 62 -0.55 8.39 -15.01
C THR A 62 -1.83 9.01 -14.47
N ASP A 63 -2.45 9.91 -15.20
CA ASP A 63 -3.76 10.48 -14.82
C ASP A 63 -4.87 9.43 -14.77
N LEU A 64 -4.86 8.45 -15.68
CA LEU A 64 -5.80 7.34 -15.65
C LEU A 64 -5.63 6.51 -14.37
N LEU A 65 -4.38 6.26 -13.96
CA LEU A 65 -4.05 5.58 -12.71
C LEU A 65 -4.43 6.41 -11.47
N HIS A 66 -4.21 7.72 -11.48
CA HIS A 66 -4.68 8.62 -10.43
C HIS A 66 -6.19 8.56 -10.27
N LEU A 67 -6.96 8.60 -11.38
CA LEU A 67 -8.42 8.51 -11.33
C LEU A 67 -8.92 7.13 -10.90
N ALA A 68 -8.25 6.05 -11.32
CA ALA A 68 -8.68 4.69 -11.02
C ALA A 68 -8.35 4.25 -9.59
N LEU A 69 -7.17 4.62 -9.07
CA LEU A 69 -6.61 4.04 -7.84
C LEU A 69 -6.07 5.08 -6.85
N ASN A 70 -6.11 6.38 -7.16
CA ASN A 70 -5.42 7.42 -6.38
C ASN A 70 -3.93 7.12 -6.14
N ASN A 71 -3.22 6.68 -7.20
CA ASN A 71 -1.81 6.30 -7.13
C ASN A 71 -0.85 7.51 -7.06
N HIS A 72 -0.65 8.10 -5.87
CA HIS A 72 0.19 9.29 -5.69
C HIS A 72 1.56 8.94 -5.10
N ASP A 73 2.54 9.82 -5.33
CA ASP A 73 3.88 9.70 -4.76
C ASP A 73 3.82 9.88 -3.23
N THR A 74 4.39 8.92 -2.49
CA THR A 74 4.32 8.89 -1.03
C THR A 74 5.06 10.06 -0.39
N MET A 75 6.15 10.57 -0.97
CA MET A 75 6.94 11.66 -0.39
C MET A 75 6.16 12.97 -0.42
N VAL A 76 5.53 13.32 -1.54
CA VAL A 76 4.73 14.56 -1.58
C VAL A 76 3.51 14.45 -0.67
N MET A 77 2.87 13.28 -0.61
CA MET A 77 1.76 13.02 0.29
C MET A 77 2.14 13.21 1.76
N ASP A 78 3.32 12.70 2.14
CA ASP A 78 3.91 12.83 3.48
C ASP A 78 4.14 14.30 3.86
N VAL A 79 4.81 15.06 3.00
CA VAL A 79 5.07 16.49 3.22
C VAL A 79 3.76 17.27 3.36
N LEU A 80 2.80 17.02 2.47
CA LEU A 80 1.49 17.69 2.53
C LEU A 80 0.73 17.36 3.83
N ASN A 81 0.93 16.13 4.36
CA ASN A 81 0.34 15.67 5.61
C ASN A 81 1.01 16.32 6.83
N GLN A 82 2.34 16.23 6.96
CA GLN A 82 3.08 16.72 8.13
C GLN A 82 2.98 18.25 8.31
N PHE A 83 2.87 18.99 7.21
CA PHE A 83 2.76 20.45 7.22
C PHE A 83 1.32 20.96 7.03
N GLU A 84 0.32 20.08 7.12
CA GLU A 84 -1.12 20.43 7.13
C GLU A 84 -1.59 21.23 5.90
N PHE A 85 -1.00 20.97 4.73
CA PHE A 85 -1.42 21.60 3.46
C PHE A 85 -2.89 21.29 3.13
N TRP A 86 -3.38 20.12 3.54
CA TRP A 86 -4.78 19.71 3.36
C TRP A 86 -5.77 20.69 4.01
N SER A 87 -5.38 21.28 5.15
CA SER A 87 -6.20 22.17 5.95
C SER A 87 -5.91 23.65 5.62
N ALA A 88 -4.74 23.95 5.05
CA ALA A 88 -4.34 25.29 4.63
C ALA A 88 -5.17 25.85 3.46
N VAL A 89 -5.81 24.97 2.67
CA VAL A 89 -6.72 25.35 1.59
C VAL A 89 -8.17 25.11 2.05
N PRO A 90 -9.08 26.11 1.97
CA PRO A 90 -10.47 25.91 2.41
C PRO A 90 -11.25 25.02 1.42
N ALA A 91 -12.10 24.14 1.94
CA ALA A 91 -12.98 23.33 1.13
C ALA A 91 -13.96 24.20 0.32
N GLY A 92 -14.06 23.95 -0.99
CA GLY A 92 -14.91 24.73 -1.90
C GLY A 92 -14.39 26.13 -2.23
N GLY A 93 -13.25 26.54 -1.67
CA GLY A 93 -12.61 27.82 -1.93
C GLY A 93 -11.19 27.68 -2.49
N SER A 94 -10.41 28.74 -2.32
CA SER A 94 -8.98 28.79 -2.66
C SER A 94 -8.21 29.52 -1.57
N ALA A 95 -6.92 29.25 -1.46
CA ALA A 95 -5.98 29.99 -0.63
C ALA A 95 -4.84 30.54 -1.49
N THR A 96 -4.38 31.74 -1.19
CA THR A 96 -3.19 32.35 -1.77
C THR A 96 -1.91 31.66 -1.27
N TYR A 97 -0.81 31.77 -2.01
CA TYR A 97 0.50 31.28 -1.52
C TYR A 97 0.86 31.90 -0.16
N GLY A 98 0.56 33.18 0.06
CA GLY A 98 0.81 33.86 1.33
C GLY A 98 0.04 33.24 2.50
N GLU A 99 -1.23 32.90 2.31
CA GLU A 99 -2.03 32.22 3.34
C GLU A 99 -1.49 30.82 3.64
N ILE A 100 -1.08 30.07 2.61
CA ILE A 100 -0.49 28.73 2.79
C ILE A 100 0.86 28.84 3.53
N VAL A 101 1.69 29.85 3.22
CA VAL A 101 2.94 30.12 3.93
C VAL A 101 2.69 30.41 5.42
N GLN A 102 1.69 31.21 5.74
CA GLN A 102 1.34 31.50 7.14
C GLN A 102 0.83 30.24 7.87
N ALA A 103 0.03 29.41 7.21
CA ALA A 103 -0.51 28.19 7.80
C ALA A 103 0.57 27.11 8.02
N THR A 104 1.36 26.82 7.00
CA THR A 104 2.40 25.77 7.00
C THR A 104 3.68 26.20 7.72
N LYS A 105 3.92 27.52 7.83
CA LYS A 105 5.15 28.14 8.33
C LYS A 105 6.40 27.77 7.54
N LEU A 106 6.22 27.29 6.31
CA LEU A 106 7.31 27.00 5.38
C LEU A 106 7.68 28.24 4.56
N PRO A 107 8.95 28.37 4.11
CA PRO A 107 9.33 29.42 3.16
C PRO A 107 8.49 29.35 1.87
N GLU A 108 8.14 30.51 1.31
CA GLU A 108 7.30 30.57 0.09
C GLU A 108 7.89 29.80 -1.08
N GLU A 109 9.22 29.85 -1.26
CA GLU A 109 9.93 29.07 -2.26
C GLU A 109 9.62 27.57 -2.11
N VAL A 110 9.75 27.04 -0.90
CA VAL A 110 9.47 25.62 -0.60
C VAL A 110 8.02 25.27 -0.88
N VAL A 111 7.08 26.11 -0.41
CA VAL A 111 5.64 25.95 -0.67
C VAL A 111 5.35 25.88 -2.18
N ARG A 112 5.96 26.77 -2.98
CA ARG A 112 5.80 26.79 -4.44
C ARG A 112 6.37 25.53 -5.10
N HIS A 113 7.51 25.02 -4.64
CA HIS A 113 8.09 23.78 -5.17
C HIS A 113 7.23 22.55 -4.86
N ILE A 114 6.76 22.42 -3.61
CA ILE A 114 5.86 21.33 -3.19
C ILE A 114 4.57 21.36 -4.01
N LEU A 115 3.93 22.54 -4.10
CA LEU A 115 2.67 22.68 -4.82
C LEU A 115 2.82 22.44 -6.32
N ARG A 116 3.93 22.85 -6.94
CA ARG A 116 4.21 22.54 -8.36
C ARG A 116 4.19 21.03 -8.61
N TYR A 117 4.80 20.25 -7.72
CA TYR A 117 4.77 18.79 -7.85
C TYR A 117 3.38 18.22 -7.51
N ALA A 118 2.72 18.74 -6.46
CA ALA A 118 1.37 18.33 -6.10
C ALA A 118 0.34 18.58 -7.23
N PHE A 119 0.54 19.62 -8.06
CA PHE A 119 -0.29 19.88 -9.24
C PHE A 119 -0.09 18.82 -10.32
N ALA A 120 1.16 18.42 -10.59
CA ALA A 120 1.48 17.34 -11.53
C ALA A 120 0.88 16.01 -11.05
N MET A 121 0.78 15.82 -9.73
CA MET A 121 0.13 14.67 -9.11
C MET A 121 -1.39 14.84 -8.92
N ARG A 122 -2.03 15.88 -9.49
CA ARG A 122 -3.48 16.12 -9.38
C ARG A 122 -4.02 16.27 -7.95
N LEU A 123 -3.17 16.52 -6.96
CA LEU A 123 -3.57 16.71 -5.56
C LEU A 123 -4.14 18.12 -5.34
N PHE A 124 -3.59 19.16 -5.95
CA PHE A 124 -4.17 20.51 -5.89
C PHE A 124 -4.23 21.10 -7.31
N ALA A 125 -4.87 22.25 -7.45
CA ALA A 125 -4.90 22.97 -8.72
C ALA A 125 -4.67 24.48 -8.52
N PRO A 126 -3.95 25.14 -9.43
CA PRO A 126 -3.81 26.58 -9.39
C PRO A 126 -5.13 27.29 -9.74
N VAL A 127 -5.32 28.47 -9.16
CA VAL A 127 -6.37 29.43 -9.49
C VAL A 127 -5.68 30.76 -9.81
N GLY A 128 -5.52 31.04 -11.10
CA GLY A 128 -4.67 32.15 -11.53
C GLY A 128 -3.20 31.92 -11.17
N ARG A 129 -2.46 33.01 -10.93
CA ARG A 129 -1.01 32.94 -10.65
C ARG A 129 -0.67 32.72 -9.17
N ASP A 130 -1.56 33.15 -8.28
CA ASP A 130 -1.21 33.32 -6.86
C ASP A 130 -2.08 32.55 -5.88
N SER A 131 -3.07 31.79 -6.36
CA SER A 131 -3.99 31.01 -5.52
C SER A 131 -4.05 29.54 -5.90
N VAL A 132 -4.50 28.72 -4.96
CA VAL A 132 -4.56 27.27 -5.03
C VAL A 132 -5.92 26.80 -4.51
N LYS A 133 -6.52 25.81 -5.16
CA LYS A 133 -7.74 25.13 -4.72
C LYS A 133 -7.53 23.63 -4.64
N HIS A 134 -8.43 22.96 -3.92
CA HIS A 134 -8.50 21.51 -3.91
C HIS A 134 -8.91 20.94 -5.28
N THR A 135 -8.41 19.74 -5.58
CA THR A 135 -9.04 18.80 -6.50
C THR A 135 -9.97 17.85 -5.74
N ALA A 136 -10.64 16.93 -6.43
CA ALA A 136 -11.46 15.92 -5.77
C ALA A 136 -10.66 15.08 -4.75
N THR A 137 -9.41 14.73 -5.08
CA THR A 137 -8.55 13.88 -4.25
C THR A 137 -8.09 14.59 -2.98
N SER A 138 -7.51 15.80 -3.06
CA SER A 138 -7.11 16.51 -1.83
C SER A 138 -8.29 16.95 -0.99
N ALA A 139 -9.45 17.26 -1.59
CA ALA A 139 -10.66 17.52 -0.83
C ALA A 139 -11.10 16.28 -0.05
N TYR A 140 -11.00 15.09 -0.65
CA TYR A 140 -11.29 13.81 0.02
C TYR A 140 -10.34 13.53 1.17
N ILE A 141 -9.03 13.70 0.98
CA ILE A 141 -8.03 13.52 2.05
C ILE A 141 -8.26 14.54 3.17
N SER A 142 -8.54 15.80 2.82
CA SER A 142 -8.77 16.86 3.80
C SER A 142 -9.95 16.54 4.72
N ARG A 143 -11.05 16.00 4.17
CA ARG A 143 -12.28 15.68 4.93
C ARG A 143 -12.33 14.29 5.55
N THR A 144 -11.31 13.45 5.33
CA THR A 144 -11.31 12.04 5.76
C THR A 144 -10.10 11.75 6.65
N PRO A 145 -10.18 11.98 7.97
CA PRO A 145 -9.05 11.79 8.89
C PRO A 145 -8.37 10.41 8.84
N PRO A 146 -9.10 9.28 8.67
CA PRO A 146 -8.46 7.98 8.52
C PRO A 146 -7.49 7.91 7.34
N THR A 147 -7.78 8.60 6.24
CA THR A 147 -6.89 8.65 5.06
C THR A 147 -5.57 9.33 5.39
N ARG A 148 -5.59 10.42 6.17
CA ARG A 148 -4.37 11.10 6.63
C ARG A 148 -3.52 10.20 7.55
N THR A 149 -4.19 9.42 8.40
CA THR A 149 -3.51 8.45 9.27
C THR A 149 -2.87 7.34 8.45
N MET A 150 -3.55 6.83 7.41
CA MET A 150 -2.96 5.85 6.49
C MET A 150 -1.76 6.41 5.73
N ILE A 151 -1.80 7.68 5.30
CA ILE A 151 -0.66 8.34 4.66
C ILE A 151 0.55 8.35 5.60
N ALA A 152 0.35 8.80 6.84
CA ALA A 152 1.41 8.81 7.86
C ALA A 152 1.97 7.40 8.13
N HIS A 153 1.10 6.41 8.36
CA HIS A 153 1.52 5.02 8.57
C HIS A 153 2.42 4.50 7.43
N ASN A 154 2.00 4.71 6.18
CA ASN A 154 2.77 4.22 5.04
C ASN A 154 4.07 5.01 4.83
N ALA A 155 4.03 6.34 4.97
CA ALA A 155 5.18 7.19 4.69
C ALA A 155 6.22 7.23 5.82
N GLU A 156 5.78 7.10 7.06
CA GLU A 156 6.62 7.33 8.25
C GLU A 156 6.94 6.04 9.00
N GLU A 157 6.17 4.97 8.83
CA GLU A 157 6.43 3.69 9.51
C GLU A 157 6.83 2.60 8.51
N VAL A 158 5.95 2.28 7.57
CA VAL A 158 6.17 1.19 6.59
C VAL A 158 7.39 1.48 5.72
N ARG A 159 7.48 2.68 5.13
CA ARG A 159 8.62 3.06 4.29
C ARG A 159 9.96 2.93 5.03
N ILE A 160 9.99 3.18 6.34
CA ILE A 160 11.21 3.03 7.14
C ILE A 160 11.50 1.55 7.42
N SER A 161 10.46 0.75 7.73
CA SER A 161 10.60 -0.71 7.82
C SER A 161 11.21 -1.29 6.55
N ASP A 162 10.71 -0.88 5.39
CA ASP A 162 11.16 -1.36 4.09
C ASP A 162 12.62 -0.99 3.80
N TYR A 163 13.07 0.19 4.25
CA TYR A 163 14.47 0.58 4.17
C TYR A 163 15.38 -0.37 4.97
N CYS A 164 14.94 -0.78 6.17
CA CYS A 164 15.68 -1.68 7.04
C CYS A 164 15.55 -3.16 6.65
N PHE A 165 14.52 -3.54 5.89
CA PHE A 165 14.18 -4.92 5.60
C PHE A 165 15.31 -5.74 4.95
N PRO A 166 16.06 -5.23 3.95
CA PRO A 166 17.20 -5.98 3.38
C PRO A 166 18.29 -6.32 4.41
N GLU A 167 18.54 -5.43 5.37
CA GLU A 167 19.50 -5.70 6.44
C GLU A 167 18.96 -6.74 7.42
N SER A 168 17.66 -6.70 7.73
CA SER A 168 16.99 -7.73 8.51
C SER A 168 17.15 -9.11 7.87
N LEU A 169 16.91 -9.22 6.56
CA LEU A 169 17.09 -10.46 5.82
C LEU A 169 18.54 -10.95 5.87
N ARG A 170 19.54 -10.07 5.73
CA ARG A 170 20.95 -10.45 5.84
C ARG A 170 21.31 -11.04 7.21
N ARG A 171 20.76 -10.48 8.28
CA ARG A 171 21.06 -10.91 9.66
C ARG A 171 20.30 -12.17 10.04
N PHE A 172 19.02 -12.22 9.70
CA PHE A 172 18.08 -13.16 10.30
C PHE A 172 17.55 -14.23 9.35
N SER A 173 17.72 -14.07 8.03
CA SER A 173 17.17 -15.01 7.04
C SER A 173 18.23 -15.61 6.12
N LEU A 174 19.31 -14.90 5.80
CA LEU A 174 20.32 -15.33 4.84
C LEU A 174 20.98 -16.65 5.28
N GLY A 175 20.94 -17.66 4.41
CA GLY A 175 21.50 -18.99 4.67
C GLY A 175 20.67 -19.86 5.63
N LYS A 176 19.50 -19.39 6.11
CA LYS A 176 18.61 -20.18 6.94
C LYS A 176 17.54 -20.89 6.09
N PRO A 177 17.11 -22.11 6.47
CA PRO A 177 16.16 -22.89 5.67
C PRO A 177 14.69 -22.42 5.82
N THR A 178 14.42 -21.54 6.78
CA THR A 178 13.07 -21.10 7.15
C THR A 178 13.08 -19.65 7.58
N LEU A 179 12.01 -18.93 7.28
CA LEU A 179 11.78 -17.55 7.73
C LEU A 179 11.65 -17.49 9.25
N SER A 180 12.28 -16.50 9.88
CA SER A 180 12.07 -16.21 11.30
C SER A 180 10.63 -15.78 11.57
N GLN A 181 10.04 -16.25 12.66
CA GLN A 181 8.70 -15.84 13.11
C GLN A 181 8.76 -14.76 14.20
N GLU A 182 9.96 -14.31 14.56
CA GLU A 182 10.17 -13.33 15.61
C GLU A 182 9.99 -11.92 15.07
N ILE A 183 9.06 -11.16 15.67
CA ILE A 183 8.77 -9.77 15.26
C ILE A 183 9.99 -8.88 15.45
N ASN A 184 10.83 -9.15 16.46
CA ASN A 184 12.04 -8.37 16.72
C ASN A 184 13.16 -8.58 15.68
N GLU A 185 13.00 -9.55 14.77
CA GLU A 185 13.88 -9.82 13.64
C GLU A 185 13.32 -9.24 12.32
N SER A 186 12.33 -8.34 12.39
CA SER A 186 11.75 -7.66 11.23
C SER A 186 12.50 -6.38 10.85
N GLY A 187 12.20 -5.84 9.66
CA GLY A 187 12.72 -4.54 9.22
C GLY A 187 12.35 -3.43 10.20
N TRP A 188 11.11 -3.43 10.68
CA TRP A 188 10.62 -2.47 11.68
C TRP A 188 11.37 -2.54 13.01
N ALA A 189 11.56 -3.74 13.56
CA ALA A 189 12.24 -3.88 14.86
C ALA A 189 13.71 -3.47 14.82
N SER A 190 14.37 -3.65 13.67
CA SER A 190 15.74 -3.17 13.45
C SER A 190 15.85 -1.64 13.63
N LEU A 191 14.84 -0.88 13.23
CA LEU A 191 14.76 0.57 13.46
C LEU A 191 14.58 0.91 14.94
N MET A 192 13.65 0.22 15.61
CA MET A 192 13.29 0.46 17.02
C MET A 192 14.48 0.32 17.96
N SER A 193 15.41 -0.59 17.65
CA SER A 193 16.67 -0.76 18.38
C SER A 193 17.61 0.46 18.28
N THR A 194 17.41 1.33 17.29
CA THR A 194 18.25 2.53 17.01
C THR A 194 17.56 3.87 17.31
N ARG A 195 16.24 3.88 17.55
CA ARG A 195 15.45 5.09 17.84
C ARG A 195 14.37 4.83 18.89
N PRO A 196 14.63 5.08 20.19
CA PRO A 196 13.67 4.85 21.27
C PRO A 196 12.34 5.60 21.12
N ALA A 197 12.31 6.72 20.38
CA ALA A 197 11.11 7.54 20.18
C ALA A 197 10.13 6.97 19.12
N ALA A 198 10.60 6.17 18.16
CA ALA A 198 9.73 5.54 17.15
C ALA A 198 8.83 4.44 17.76
N ALA A 199 9.20 3.95 18.95
CA ALA A 199 8.44 2.98 19.72
C ALA A 199 7.07 3.46 20.18
N ALA A 200 6.85 4.78 20.21
CA ALA A 200 5.60 5.37 20.62
C ALA A 200 4.54 5.43 19.50
N VAL A 201 4.92 5.28 18.22
CA VAL A 201 3.99 5.47 17.08
C VAL A 201 3.35 4.15 16.62
N ALA A 202 3.99 3.00 16.87
CA ALA A 202 3.48 1.66 16.56
C ALA A 202 2.24 1.21 17.38
N GLY A 203 1.65 2.12 18.15
CA GLY A 203 0.50 1.87 19.01
C GLY A 203 -0.82 2.15 18.31
N VAL A 204 -1.25 1.29 17.37
CA VAL A 204 -2.70 1.09 17.20
C VAL A 204 -3.20 0.34 18.44
N GLY A 205 -3.33 1.05 19.57
CA GLY A 205 -4.11 0.77 20.80
C GLY A 205 -4.03 -0.59 21.52
N VAL A 206 -3.50 -1.64 20.91
CA VAL A 206 -3.61 -3.03 21.38
C VAL A 206 -2.30 -3.49 22.05
N HIS A 207 -1.15 -2.98 21.59
CA HIS A 207 0.16 -3.41 22.09
C HIS A 207 0.52 -2.88 23.48
N GLU A 208 0.16 -1.64 23.83
CA GLU A 208 0.47 -1.09 25.17
C GLU A 208 -0.37 -1.77 26.26
N TYR A 209 -1.65 -2.03 25.97
CA TYR A 209 -2.51 -2.79 26.88
C TYR A 209 -1.97 -4.21 27.12
N LEU A 210 -1.56 -4.92 26.07
CA LEU A 210 -1.00 -6.27 26.22
C LEU A 210 0.38 -6.29 26.88
N ARG A 211 1.24 -5.30 26.60
CA ARG A 211 2.55 -5.14 27.27
C ARG A 211 2.37 -4.95 28.78
N ASP A 212 1.44 -4.09 29.17
CA ASP A 212 1.33 -3.62 30.55
C ASP A 212 0.36 -4.45 31.41
N ASN A 213 -0.51 -5.28 30.78
CA ASN A 213 -1.55 -6.04 31.49
C ASN A 213 -1.45 -7.58 31.29
N TYR A 214 -0.34 -8.08 30.72
CA TYR A 214 -0.05 -9.51 30.67
C TYR A 214 1.27 -9.78 31.40
N ASP A 215 1.32 -10.84 32.22
CA ASP A 215 2.52 -11.19 32.98
C ASP A 215 3.54 -11.92 32.10
N TRP A 216 4.30 -11.16 31.32
CA TRP A 216 5.33 -11.67 30.42
C TRP A 216 6.46 -12.41 31.16
N ALA A 217 6.71 -12.06 32.42
CA ALA A 217 7.74 -12.70 33.23
C ALA A 217 7.37 -14.14 33.61
N SER A 218 6.06 -14.47 33.68
CA SER A 218 5.58 -15.83 33.93
C SER A 218 5.96 -16.84 32.84
N LEU A 219 6.40 -16.38 31.66
CA LEU A 219 6.70 -17.23 30.51
C LEU A 219 8.10 -17.87 30.54
N GLY A 220 9.03 -17.42 31.39
CA GLY A 220 10.40 -17.95 31.45
C GLY A 220 11.17 -17.81 30.12
N GLU A 221 12.09 -18.75 29.80
CA GLU A 221 12.67 -18.87 28.44
C GLU A 221 11.63 -19.46 27.47
N ALA A 222 10.66 -18.65 27.06
CA ALA A 222 9.68 -19.03 26.05
C ALA A 222 10.13 -18.61 24.66
N LYS A 223 10.15 -19.57 23.73
CA LYS A 223 10.27 -19.32 22.30
C LYS A 223 8.90 -18.91 21.77
N VAL A 224 8.81 -17.80 21.05
CA VAL A 224 7.54 -17.29 20.50
C VAL A 224 7.22 -18.09 19.24
N ILE A 225 6.56 -19.23 19.43
CA ILE A 225 6.12 -20.09 18.33
C ILE A 225 4.63 -19.81 18.05
N ASN A 226 4.37 -19.30 16.83
CA ASN A 226 3.08 -19.22 16.14
C ASN A 226 1.88 -18.66 16.96
N TYR A 227 1.76 -17.33 16.99
CA TYR A 227 0.67 -16.61 17.67
C TYR A 227 -0.73 -17.13 17.34
N VAL A 228 -1.00 -17.56 16.10
CA VAL A 228 -2.32 -18.08 15.71
C VAL A 228 -2.69 -19.32 16.52
N VAL A 229 -1.74 -20.25 16.69
CA VAL A 229 -1.98 -21.50 17.43
C VAL A 229 -2.27 -21.19 18.89
N LYS A 230 -1.41 -20.40 19.54
CA LYS A 230 -1.56 -20.04 20.95
C LYS A 230 -2.84 -19.24 21.22
N ILE A 231 -3.23 -18.33 20.32
CA ILE A 231 -4.50 -17.60 20.44
C ILE A 231 -5.68 -18.58 20.40
N LEU A 232 -5.68 -19.50 19.43
CA LEU A 232 -6.76 -20.47 19.28
C LEU A 232 -6.79 -21.50 20.42
N GLU A 233 -5.65 -21.97 20.92
CA GLU A 233 -5.54 -22.85 22.09
C GLU A 233 -6.11 -22.21 23.36
N ASN A 234 -6.00 -20.89 23.52
CA ASN A 234 -6.59 -20.17 24.65
C ASN A 234 -8.11 -19.97 24.48
N ILE A 235 -8.57 -19.80 23.23
CA ILE A 235 -9.99 -19.61 22.93
C ILE A 235 -10.75 -20.95 22.97
N ALA A 236 -10.17 -22.02 22.44
CA ALA A 236 -10.84 -23.30 22.20
C ALA A 236 -11.50 -23.92 23.46
N PRO A 237 -10.88 -23.92 24.65
CA PRO A 237 -11.50 -24.45 25.87
C PRO A 237 -12.77 -23.71 26.30
N HIS A 238 -12.94 -22.47 25.86
CA HIS A 238 -14.07 -21.60 26.22
C HIS A 238 -15.20 -21.64 25.18
N LEU A 239 -15.01 -22.34 24.06
CA LEU A 239 -16.04 -22.50 23.03
C LEU A 239 -17.05 -23.56 23.47
N LYS A 240 -18.34 -23.18 23.52
CA LYS A 240 -19.45 -24.12 23.71
C LYS A 240 -19.72 -24.88 22.42
N SER A 241 -20.34 -26.06 22.52
CA SER A 241 -20.84 -26.77 21.33
C SER A 241 -21.73 -25.85 20.47
N GLY A 242 -21.51 -25.87 19.16
CA GLY A 242 -22.18 -24.98 18.20
C GLY A 242 -21.61 -23.56 18.10
N SER A 243 -20.59 -23.21 18.88
CA SER A 243 -19.88 -21.93 18.74
C SER A 243 -19.19 -21.84 17.39
N ARG A 244 -19.06 -20.61 16.89
CA ARG A 244 -18.41 -20.30 15.62
C ARG A 244 -17.43 -19.16 15.84
N LEU A 245 -16.22 -19.32 15.35
CA LEU A 245 -15.27 -18.22 15.22
C LEU A 245 -15.33 -17.72 13.78
N VAL A 246 -15.35 -16.41 13.61
CA VAL A 246 -15.34 -15.76 12.30
C VAL A 246 -14.06 -14.95 12.20
N MET A 247 -13.28 -15.20 11.15
CA MET A 247 -12.05 -14.51 10.84
C MET A 247 -12.25 -13.69 9.57
N PHE A 248 -11.77 -12.45 9.58
CA PHE A 248 -11.76 -11.60 8.40
C PHE A 248 -10.30 -11.39 7.97
N GLU A 249 -9.84 -12.29 7.09
CA GLU A 249 -8.44 -12.47 6.78
C GLU A 249 -8.21 -12.70 5.29
N THR A 250 -7.01 -12.38 4.84
CA THR A 250 -6.59 -12.69 3.48
C THR A 250 -6.49 -14.21 3.30
N VAL A 251 -7.01 -14.71 2.18
CA VAL A 251 -6.74 -16.07 1.69
C VAL A 251 -5.96 -15.91 0.40
N PHE A 252 -4.64 -16.10 0.49
CA PHE A 252 -3.75 -15.93 -0.65
C PHE A 252 -4.07 -17.00 -1.71
N PRO A 253 -4.33 -16.63 -2.97
CA PRO A 253 -4.72 -17.59 -3.98
C PRO A 253 -3.53 -18.43 -4.43
N SER A 254 -3.74 -19.73 -4.56
CA SER A 254 -2.78 -20.63 -5.19
C SER A 254 -2.82 -20.50 -6.72
N LEU A 255 -1.74 -20.92 -7.39
CA LEU A 255 -1.72 -21.07 -8.83
C LEU A 255 -2.68 -22.18 -9.27
N ASP A 256 -3.35 -21.99 -10.41
CA ASP A 256 -4.12 -23.03 -11.08
C ASP A 256 -3.21 -24.05 -11.80
N ALA A 257 -3.83 -25.03 -12.47
CA ALA A 257 -3.11 -26.08 -13.19
C ALA A 257 -2.25 -25.55 -14.35
N GLU A 258 -2.57 -24.36 -14.85
CA GLU A 258 -1.87 -23.64 -15.90
C GLU A 258 -0.84 -22.63 -15.35
N CYS A 259 -0.53 -22.69 -14.06
CA CYS A 259 0.40 -21.81 -13.36
C CYS A 259 -0.01 -20.32 -13.41
N LYS A 260 -1.31 -20.04 -13.30
CA LYS A 260 -1.86 -18.68 -13.26
C LYS A 260 -2.59 -18.41 -11.96
N TYR A 261 -2.54 -17.16 -11.51
CA TYR A 261 -3.37 -16.71 -10.40
C TYR A 261 -4.81 -16.43 -10.87
N PRO A 262 -5.83 -16.73 -10.05
CA PRO A 262 -7.24 -16.55 -10.38
C PRO A 262 -7.75 -15.10 -10.26
N LEU A 263 -6.86 -14.13 -10.01
CA LEU A 263 -7.19 -12.71 -9.87
C LEU A 263 -6.53 -11.87 -10.98
N PRO A 264 -7.15 -10.75 -11.40
CA PRO A 264 -6.50 -9.79 -12.28
C PRO A 264 -5.13 -9.35 -11.74
N GLY A 265 -4.17 -9.10 -12.61
CA GLY A 265 -2.80 -8.76 -12.22
C GLY A 265 -2.70 -7.55 -11.28
N ALA A 266 -3.61 -6.57 -11.38
CA ALA A 266 -3.67 -5.44 -10.45
C ALA A 266 -4.03 -5.87 -9.01
N ALA A 267 -5.02 -6.74 -8.87
CA ALA A 267 -5.41 -7.30 -7.57
C ALA A 267 -4.28 -8.16 -6.98
N MET A 268 -3.61 -8.97 -7.81
CA MET A 268 -2.44 -9.75 -7.38
C MET A 268 -1.29 -8.87 -6.91
N ARG A 269 -1.02 -7.74 -7.58
CA ARG A 269 0.03 -6.79 -7.15
C ARG A 269 -0.28 -6.19 -5.78
N ILE A 270 -1.53 -5.78 -5.54
CA ILE A 270 -1.95 -5.23 -4.25
C ILE A 270 -1.80 -6.29 -3.16
N LEU A 271 -2.23 -7.52 -3.44
CA LEU A 271 -2.15 -8.64 -2.49
C LEU A 271 -0.71 -9.00 -2.14
N ALA A 272 0.14 -9.18 -3.15
CA ALA A 272 1.55 -9.51 -2.97
C ALA A 272 2.33 -8.35 -2.30
N ALA A 273 1.99 -7.09 -2.60
CA ALA A 273 2.57 -5.95 -1.90
C ALA A 273 2.18 -5.93 -0.41
N THR A 274 0.93 -6.28 -0.10
CA THR A 274 0.45 -6.38 1.30
C THR A 274 1.18 -7.50 2.04
N ASP A 275 1.35 -8.67 1.42
CA ASP A 275 2.12 -9.79 1.99
C ASP A 275 3.58 -9.37 2.28
N LEU A 276 4.24 -8.74 1.31
CA LEU A 276 5.61 -8.27 1.49
C LEU A 276 5.72 -7.18 2.56
N GLN A 277 4.73 -6.30 2.68
CA GLN A 277 4.64 -5.31 3.75
C GLN A 277 4.50 -5.98 5.12
N MET A 278 3.63 -6.99 5.25
CA MET A 278 3.48 -7.75 6.50
C MET A 278 4.77 -8.47 6.89
N LEU A 279 5.50 -8.99 5.90
CA LEU A 279 6.80 -9.63 6.08
C LEU A 279 7.86 -8.62 6.54
N SER A 280 7.97 -7.49 5.84
CA SER A 280 8.89 -6.39 6.17
C SER A 280 8.65 -5.88 7.60
N PHE A 281 7.40 -5.62 7.94
CA PHE A 281 7.02 -4.96 9.19
C PHE A 281 7.03 -5.90 10.39
N ALA A 282 6.54 -7.13 10.25
CA ALA A 282 6.27 -8.01 11.39
C ALA A 282 6.82 -9.44 11.24
N ASN A 283 7.57 -9.75 10.17
CA ASN A 283 7.90 -11.14 9.78
C ASN A 283 6.65 -12.03 9.64
N ALA A 284 5.50 -11.41 9.35
CA ALA A 284 4.24 -12.09 9.14
C ALA A 284 4.05 -12.40 7.65
N VAL A 285 3.20 -13.38 7.36
CA VAL A 285 2.90 -13.81 5.99
C VAL A 285 1.39 -14.00 5.84
N GLU A 286 0.92 -13.72 4.63
CA GLU A 286 -0.39 -14.14 4.17
C GLU A 286 -0.38 -15.64 3.86
N ARG A 287 -1.54 -16.30 3.98
CA ARG A 287 -1.65 -17.76 3.89
C ARG A 287 -2.66 -18.18 2.83
N THR A 288 -2.34 -19.25 2.14
CA THR A 288 -3.31 -20.03 1.35
C THR A 288 -4.37 -20.66 2.27
N LEU A 289 -5.47 -21.12 1.68
CA LEU A 289 -6.51 -21.80 2.45
C LEU A 289 -5.98 -23.09 3.09
N GLU A 290 -5.11 -23.80 2.38
CA GLU A 290 -4.44 -25.01 2.84
C GLU A 290 -3.55 -24.72 4.05
N GLU A 291 -2.77 -23.64 4.02
CA GLU A 291 -1.94 -23.20 5.15
C GLU A 291 -2.78 -22.74 6.34
N TRP A 292 -3.87 -22.01 6.11
CA TRP A 292 -4.84 -21.64 7.15
C TRP A 292 -5.43 -22.88 7.83
N ARG A 293 -5.89 -23.86 7.05
CA ARG A 293 -6.39 -25.14 7.57
C ARG A 293 -5.32 -25.87 8.38
N ALA A 294 -4.10 -25.94 7.85
CA ALA A 294 -2.99 -26.63 8.51
C ALA A 294 -2.62 -25.95 9.84
N VAL A 295 -2.54 -24.63 9.91
CA VAL A 295 -2.18 -23.91 11.13
C VAL A 295 -3.29 -23.95 12.18
N ILE A 296 -4.56 -23.87 11.76
CA ILE A 296 -5.71 -23.92 12.68
C ILE A 296 -5.86 -25.33 13.28
N LYS A 297 -5.68 -26.39 12.49
CA LYS A 297 -5.71 -27.77 12.99
C LYS A 297 -4.60 -28.09 13.99
N LYS A 298 -3.47 -27.39 13.94
CA LYS A 298 -2.42 -27.51 14.96
C LYS A 298 -2.87 -27.02 16.33
N ALA A 299 -3.81 -26.08 16.39
CA ALA A 299 -4.34 -25.56 17.66
C ALA A 299 -5.40 -26.47 18.26
N ASP A 300 -6.28 -27.02 17.43
CA ASP A 300 -7.28 -27.99 17.84
C ASP A 300 -7.76 -28.78 16.62
N GLU A 301 -7.60 -30.11 16.62
CA GLU A 301 -8.00 -30.97 15.51
C GLU A 301 -9.51 -30.92 15.22
N ARG A 302 -10.32 -30.46 16.19
CA ARG A 302 -11.77 -30.32 16.03
C ARG A 302 -12.15 -29.15 15.12
N PHE A 303 -11.25 -28.20 14.87
CA PHE A 303 -11.55 -27.06 14.02
C PHE A 303 -11.56 -27.43 12.54
N ASP A 304 -12.66 -27.10 11.86
CA ASP A 304 -12.76 -27.05 10.41
C ASP A 304 -12.95 -25.63 9.90
N VAL A 305 -12.25 -25.30 8.82
CA VAL A 305 -12.18 -23.95 8.23
C VAL A 305 -12.94 -23.89 6.91
N TRP A 306 -13.88 -22.95 6.83
CA TRP A 306 -14.73 -22.69 5.67
C TRP A 306 -14.59 -21.25 5.22
N VAL A 307 -14.35 -21.02 3.93
CA VAL A 307 -14.53 -19.69 3.34
C VAL A 307 -16.02 -19.49 3.09
N ILE A 308 -16.63 -18.49 3.74
CA ILE A 308 -18.07 -18.23 3.63
C ILE A 308 -18.35 -17.17 2.58
N SER A 309 -17.44 -16.21 2.41
CA SER A 309 -17.60 -15.14 1.43
C SER A 309 -16.25 -14.59 1.02
N SER A 310 -16.07 -14.42 -0.28
CA SER A 310 -15.16 -13.46 -0.87
C SER A 310 -16.01 -12.31 -1.41
N SER A 311 -15.70 -11.06 -1.02
CA SER A 311 -16.36 -9.89 -1.57
C SER A 311 -15.60 -9.43 -2.82
N PRO A 312 -16.27 -9.11 -3.94
CA PRO A 312 -15.60 -8.50 -5.10
C PRO A 312 -14.89 -7.17 -4.76
N GLU A 313 -15.31 -6.51 -3.67
CA GLU A 313 -14.79 -5.22 -3.22
C GLU A 313 -13.63 -5.33 -2.22
N SER A 314 -13.30 -6.55 -1.76
CA SER A 314 -12.27 -6.78 -0.74
C SER A 314 -11.37 -7.95 -1.13
N LEU A 315 -10.06 -7.75 -1.06
CA LEU A 315 -9.08 -8.83 -1.21
C LEU A 315 -9.02 -9.76 0.03
N ARG A 316 -9.74 -9.44 1.10
CA ARG A 316 -9.92 -10.29 2.28
C ARG A 316 -11.18 -11.14 2.19
N SER A 317 -11.10 -12.31 2.80
CA SER A 317 -12.18 -13.29 2.89
C SER A 317 -12.78 -13.35 4.29
N ILE A 318 -14.04 -13.75 4.37
CA ILE A 318 -14.66 -14.15 5.63
C ILE A 318 -14.50 -15.68 5.75
N MET A 319 -13.70 -16.10 6.72
CA MET A 319 -13.55 -17.50 7.09
C MET A 319 -14.33 -17.80 8.37
N ARG A 320 -14.91 -19.00 8.45
CA ARG A 320 -15.54 -19.53 9.65
C ARG A 320 -14.83 -20.78 10.11
N LEU A 321 -14.55 -20.82 11.40
CA LEU A 321 -14.07 -21.98 12.12
C LEU A 321 -15.23 -22.55 12.92
N CYS A 322 -15.48 -23.84 12.75
CA CYS A 322 -16.43 -24.62 13.53
C CYS A 322 -15.69 -25.75 14.26
N THR A 323 -16.08 -26.04 15.49
CA THR A 323 -15.70 -27.31 16.14
C THR A 323 -16.67 -28.39 15.69
N ASN A 324 -16.16 -29.54 15.24
CA ASN A 324 -16.97 -30.74 15.03
C ASN A 324 -17.55 -31.31 16.33
#